data_AF-A0A259PDU0-F1
#
_entry.id   AF-A0A259PDU0-F1
#
_cell.length_a   1.000
_cell.length_b   1.000
_cell.length_c   1.000
_cell.angle_alpha   90.00
_cell.angle_beta   90.00
_cell.angle_gamma   90.00
#
_symmetry.space_group_name_H-M   'P 1'
#
loop_
_entity.id
_entity.type
_entity.pdbx_description
1 polymer ?
#
loop_
_entity_poly.entity_id
_entity_poly.type
_entity_poly.pdbx_seq_one_letter_code
_entity_poly.pdbx_strand_id
1 'polypeptide(L)'
;NLYDAVQVAASPDAAGRGVLCALHGRVHGACDVTKAHPMALDAFTSGERGPLGFVGPQGLQFTRNHPGEKPQTLSVPSAGNWPRVELVSSHAGADGGVVRALLQASRSGALQPGLGGLVVLGTGHGTVHEDLQAALDVAESAGVRVVYASRAGMPQGGAYDGLNAVKIRVRLMLELAAQAKG
;
A
#
# COMPACT_ATOMS: atom_id res chain seq x y z
N ASN A 1 0.67 16.02 -18.31
CA ASN A 1 1.43 15.20 -17.33
C ASN A 1 2.81 15.77 -17.01
N LEU A 2 3.84 15.67 -17.86
CA LEU A 2 5.19 16.15 -17.47
C LEU A 2 5.21 17.66 -17.16
N TYR A 3 4.61 18.47 -18.04
CA TYR A 3 4.47 19.92 -17.81
C TYR A 3 3.76 20.22 -16.49
N ASP A 4 2.62 19.56 -16.23
CA ASP A 4 1.88 19.70 -14.97
C ASP A 4 2.71 19.30 -13.75
N ALA A 5 3.49 18.22 -13.86
CA ALA A 5 4.37 17.76 -12.78
C ALA A 5 5.46 18.77 -12.45
N VAL A 6 6.05 19.42 -13.46
CA VAL A 6 7.02 20.51 -13.26
C VAL A 6 6.35 21.72 -12.60
N GLN A 7 5.15 22.11 -13.04
CA GLN A 7 4.40 23.21 -12.40
C GLN A 7 4.10 22.91 -10.92
N VAL A 8 3.71 21.67 -10.59
CA VAL A 8 3.48 21.25 -9.21
C VAL A 8 4.77 21.29 -8.40
N ALA A 9 5.85 20.74 -8.94
CA ALA A 9 7.14 20.67 -8.25
C ALA A 9 7.74 22.06 -7.99
N ALA A 10 7.51 23.02 -8.89
CA ALA A 10 7.99 24.40 -8.76
C ALA A 10 7.10 25.28 -7.87
N SER A 11 5.89 24.84 -7.49
CA SER A 11 4.95 25.64 -6.71
C SER A 11 5.30 25.63 -5.21
N PRO A 12 5.44 26.80 -4.56
CA PRO A 12 5.56 26.88 -3.10
C PRO A 12 4.37 26.24 -2.37
N ASP A 13 3.17 26.27 -2.96
CA ASP A 13 1.96 25.72 -2.35
C ASP A 13 1.98 24.19 -2.28
N ALA A 14 2.85 23.52 -3.04
CA ALA A 14 3.04 22.07 -2.97
C ALA A 14 3.90 21.66 -1.75
N ALA A 15 4.64 22.59 -1.15
CA ALA A 15 5.51 22.31 -0.01
C ALA A 15 4.70 21.80 1.19
N GLY A 16 5.26 20.80 1.90
CA GLY A 16 4.63 20.24 3.10
C GLY A 16 3.43 19.32 2.85
N ARG A 17 3.03 19.09 1.58
CA ARG A 17 1.90 18.20 1.23
C ARG A 17 2.29 16.73 1.02
N GLY A 18 3.54 16.36 1.36
CA GLY A 18 4.08 15.03 1.18
C GLY A 18 4.41 14.71 -0.28
N VAL A 19 4.44 13.42 -0.63
CA VAL A 19 4.70 12.97 -2.00
C VAL A 19 3.42 13.12 -2.84
N LEU A 20 3.56 13.78 -3.99
CA LEU A 20 2.46 14.10 -4.91
C LEU A 20 2.64 13.39 -6.26
N CYS A 21 1.52 13.08 -6.93
CA CYS A 21 1.49 12.59 -8.31
C CYS A 21 0.63 13.52 -9.17
N ALA A 22 1.21 14.10 -10.22
CA ALA A 22 0.51 14.96 -11.18
C ALA A 22 0.18 14.19 -12.46
N LEU A 23 -1.10 13.87 -12.67
CA LEU A 23 -1.57 13.02 -13.76
C LEU A 23 -2.94 13.52 -14.24
N HIS A 24 -3.10 13.69 -15.56
CA HIS A 24 -4.37 14.04 -16.21
C HIS A 24 -5.01 15.32 -15.67
N GLY A 25 -4.19 16.37 -15.46
CA GLY A 25 -4.63 17.65 -14.90
C GLY A 25 -5.04 17.59 -13.42
N ARG A 26 -4.73 16.50 -12.72
CA ARG A 26 -5.04 16.29 -11.30
C ARG A 26 -3.77 16.09 -10.49
N VAL A 27 -3.79 16.55 -9.25
CA VAL A 27 -2.73 16.34 -8.25
C VAL A 27 -3.26 15.38 -7.20
N HIS A 28 -2.62 14.23 -7.05
CA HIS A 28 -2.99 13.18 -6.12
C HIS A 28 -1.97 13.07 -4.98
N GLY A 29 -2.42 12.76 -3.78
CA GLY A 29 -1.52 12.32 -2.70
C GLY A 29 -1.08 10.87 -2.92
N ALA A 30 0.20 10.56 -2.66
CA ALA A 30 0.75 9.22 -2.87
C ALA A 30 -0.02 8.11 -2.11
N CYS A 31 -0.51 8.40 -0.90
CA CYS A 31 -1.29 7.46 -0.11
C CYS A 31 -2.67 7.18 -0.73
N ASP A 32 -3.27 8.15 -1.43
CA ASP A 32 -4.61 8.00 -2.02
C ASP A 32 -4.56 7.46 -3.46
N VAL A 33 -3.53 7.81 -4.25
CA VAL A 33 -3.51 7.57 -5.71
C VAL A 33 -3.47 6.09 -6.10
N THR A 34 -4.34 5.63 -6.99
CA THR A 34 -4.30 4.26 -7.53
C THR A 34 -4.67 4.28 -9.00
N LYS A 35 -4.11 3.34 -9.78
CA LYS A 35 -4.54 3.09 -11.15
C LYS A 35 -5.82 2.25 -11.10
N ALA A 36 -6.95 2.82 -11.48
CA ALA A 36 -8.27 2.20 -11.46
C ALA A 36 -8.66 1.60 -12.82
N HIS A 37 -8.03 2.03 -13.91
CA HIS A 37 -8.34 1.52 -15.25
C HIS A 37 -7.07 1.06 -15.99
N PRO A 38 -7.08 -0.08 -16.71
CA PRO A 38 -5.90 -0.57 -17.41
C PRO A 38 -5.41 0.35 -18.54
N MET A 39 -6.34 0.90 -19.33
CA MET A 39 -6.06 1.65 -20.57
C MET A 39 -6.55 3.11 -20.66
N ALA A 40 -7.50 3.56 -19.83
CA ALA A 40 -8.03 4.92 -19.94
C ALA A 40 -6.92 5.95 -19.74
N LEU A 41 -7.01 7.07 -20.44
CA LEU A 41 -6.05 8.16 -20.24
C LEU A 41 -6.13 8.65 -18.81
N ASP A 42 -7.32 8.90 -18.27
CA ASP A 42 -7.53 9.30 -16.88
C ASP A 42 -7.61 8.11 -15.90
N ALA A 43 -6.77 7.10 -16.10
CA ALA A 43 -6.79 5.86 -15.33
C ALA A 43 -6.48 6.00 -13.83
N PHE A 44 -5.94 7.13 -13.37
CA PHE A 44 -5.54 7.32 -11.98
C PHE A 44 -6.60 8.09 -11.20
N THR A 45 -6.95 7.57 -10.03
CA THR A 45 -7.93 8.15 -9.11
C THR A 45 -7.37 8.17 -7.69
N SER A 46 -7.96 8.98 -6.83
CA SER A 46 -7.71 8.96 -5.39
C SER A 46 -8.93 8.41 -4.63
N GLY A 47 -9.73 7.57 -5.30
CA GLY A 47 -10.96 7.00 -4.78
C GLY A 47 -11.97 8.06 -4.35
N GLU A 48 -12.77 7.73 -3.35
CA GLU A 48 -13.82 8.60 -2.78
C GLU A 48 -13.28 9.91 -2.20
N ARG A 49 -11.99 9.95 -1.78
CA ARG A 49 -11.38 11.19 -1.29
C ARG A 49 -11.18 12.22 -2.39
N GLY A 50 -11.06 11.80 -3.65
CA GLY A 50 -10.78 12.65 -4.81
C GLY A 50 -9.32 13.13 -4.88
N PRO A 51 -8.92 13.93 -5.89
CA PRO A 51 -7.56 14.52 -5.96
C PRO A 51 -7.37 15.66 -4.94
N LEU A 52 -6.13 15.93 -4.54
CA LEU A 52 -5.79 17.07 -3.67
C LEU A 52 -5.98 18.42 -4.37
N GLY A 53 -5.83 18.43 -5.69
CA GLY A 53 -5.93 19.64 -6.51
C GLY A 53 -5.92 19.34 -8.00
N PHE A 54 -5.87 20.41 -8.78
CA PHE A 54 -5.94 20.39 -10.23
C PHE A 54 -4.86 21.30 -10.82
N VAL A 55 -4.37 20.94 -12.00
CA VAL A 55 -3.47 21.76 -12.80
C VAL A 55 -4.15 22.00 -14.14
N GLY A 56 -4.26 23.26 -14.53
CA GLY A 56 -4.89 23.64 -15.79
C GLY A 56 -4.39 24.99 -16.30
N PRO A 57 -5.12 25.62 -17.24
CA PRO A 57 -4.74 26.89 -17.83
C PRO A 57 -4.57 28.03 -16.83
N GLN A 58 -5.30 27.98 -15.70
CA GLN A 58 -5.22 28.98 -14.63
C GLN A 58 -4.11 28.68 -13.60
N GLY A 59 -3.30 27.65 -13.83
CA GLY A 59 -2.25 27.21 -12.93
C GLY A 59 -2.67 26.07 -11.99
N LEU A 60 -1.90 25.89 -10.92
CA LEU A 60 -2.14 24.90 -9.88
C LEU A 60 -3.13 25.43 -8.86
N GLN A 61 -4.15 24.63 -8.53
CA GLN A 61 -5.09 24.91 -7.46
C GLN A 61 -5.28 23.67 -6.58
N PHE A 62 -4.94 23.78 -5.30
CA PHE A 62 -5.32 22.77 -4.30
C PHE A 62 -6.72 23.06 -3.77
N THR A 63 -7.59 22.04 -3.77
CA THR A 63 -8.99 22.13 -3.32
C THR A 63 -9.26 21.26 -2.10
N ARG A 64 -8.40 20.28 -1.82
CA ARG A 64 -8.42 19.50 -0.58
C ARG A 64 -7.08 19.66 0.15
N ASN A 65 -7.15 19.96 1.43
CA ASN A 65 -6.01 19.82 2.33
C ASN A 65 -5.79 18.34 2.62
N HIS A 66 -4.55 17.87 2.62
CA HIS A 66 -4.25 16.50 3.03
C HIS A 66 -4.68 16.35 4.50
N PRO A 67 -5.75 15.59 4.79
CA PRO A 67 -6.22 15.46 6.16
C PRO A 67 -5.35 14.43 6.86
N GLY A 68 -4.75 14.80 7.99
CA GLY A 68 -4.11 13.82 8.88
C GLY A 68 -2.84 14.32 9.57
N GLU A 69 -2.49 13.65 10.65
CA GLU A 69 -1.15 13.69 11.20
C GLU A 69 -0.14 13.32 10.11
N LYS A 70 1.04 13.96 10.13
CA LYS A 70 2.12 13.57 9.23
C LYS A 70 2.38 12.07 9.44
N PRO A 71 2.38 11.25 8.36
CA PRO A 71 2.70 9.85 8.48
C PRO A 71 4.01 9.69 9.26
N GLN A 72 4.06 8.70 10.15
CA GLN A 72 5.29 8.37 10.85
C GLN A 72 6.43 8.23 9.84
N THR A 73 7.52 8.98 10.05
CA THR A 73 8.70 8.87 9.21
C THR A 73 9.37 7.53 9.49
N LEU A 74 9.27 6.60 8.54
CA LEU A 74 9.96 5.32 8.60
C LEU A 74 11.27 5.42 7.82
N SER A 75 12.35 4.91 8.41
CA SER A 75 13.65 4.86 7.75
C SER A 75 13.62 3.83 6.62
N VAL A 76 14.15 4.21 5.46
CA VAL A 76 14.36 3.28 4.35
C VAL A 76 15.53 2.35 4.69
N PRO A 77 15.39 1.02 4.60
CA PRO A 77 16.51 0.10 4.80
C PRO A 77 17.58 0.28 3.71
N SER A 78 18.82 -0.11 4.03
CA SER A 78 19.89 -0.17 3.04
C SER A 78 19.53 -1.13 1.89
N ALA A 79 20.08 -0.85 0.71
CA ALA A 79 19.95 -1.75 -0.43
C ALA A 79 20.38 -3.18 -0.02
N GLY A 80 19.50 -4.17 -0.25
CA GLY A 80 19.70 -5.57 0.15
C GLY A 80 19.01 -5.99 1.47
N ASN A 81 18.67 -5.06 2.36
CA ASN A 81 18.11 -5.38 3.68
C ASN A 81 16.58 -5.19 3.74
N TRP A 82 15.89 -5.44 2.63
CA TRP A 82 14.43 -5.32 2.58
C TRP A 82 13.78 -6.59 3.12
N PRO A 83 12.90 -6.51 4.14
CA PRO A 83 12.15 -7.68 4.59
C PRO A 83 11.20 -8.15 3.47
N ARG A 84 10.94 -9.46 3.41
CA ARG A 84 9.99 -10.02 2.47
C ARG A 84 8.58 -9.95 3.02
N VAL A 85 7.70 -9.27 2.29
CA VAL A 85 6.27 -9.25 2.52
C VAL A 85 5.57 -9.74 1.26
N GLU A 86 4.67 -10.71 1.38
CA GLU A 86 3.90 -11.26 0.25
C GLU A 86 2.43 -10.87 0.29
N LEU A 87 1.78 -10.88 -0.87
CA LEU A 87 0.35 -10.69 -1.01
C LEU A 87 -0.33 -12.04 -1.21
N VAL A 88 -1.37 -12.33 -0.44
CA VAL A 88 -2.21 -13.53 -0.61
C VAL A 88 -3.66 -13.13 -0.72
N SER A 89 -4.44 -13.74 -1.61
CA SER A 89 -5.85 -13.36 -1.82
C SER A 89 -6.80 -14.41 -1.28
N SER A 90 -7.83 -13.94 -0.59
CA SER A 90 -9.03 -14.74 -0.31
C SER A 90 -9.97 -14.72 -1.52
N HIS A 91 -10.59 -15.86 -1.80
CA HIS A 91 -11.60 -16.06 -2.84
C HIS A 91 -12.36 -17.37 -2.57
N ALA A 92 -13.38 -17.68 -3.38
CA ALA A 92 -14.04 -18.99 -3.31
C ALA A 92 -13.03 -20.10 -3.59
N GLY A 93 -12.97 -21.10 -2.73
CA GLY A 93 -11.98 -22.18 -2.81
C GLY A 93 -10.55 -21.76 -2.48
N ALA A 94 -10.34 -20.57 -1.89
CA ALA A 94 -9.03 -20.22 -1.36
C ALA A 94 -8.69 -21.13 -0.18
N ASP A 95 -7.53 -21.76 -0.25
CA ASP A 95 -6.97 -22.57 0.81
C ASP A 95 -5.68 -21.96 1.36
N GLY A 96 -5.12 -22.59 2.39
CA GLY A 96 -3.85 -22.20 2.98
C GLY A 96 -2.60 -22.68 2.23
N GLY A 97 -2.72 -23.26 1.03
CA GLY A 97 -1.62 -23.91 0.31
C GLY A 97 -0.47 -22.97 0.01
N VAL A 98 -0.76 -21.78 -0.52
CA VAL A 98 0.24 -20.73 -0.81
C VAL A 98 0.96 -20.29 0.47
N VAL A 99 0.22 -20.05 1.56
CA VAL A 99 0.80 -19.63 2.84
C VAL A 99 1.75 -20.70 3.39
N ARG A 100 1.31 -21.97 3.39
CA ARG A 100 2.15 -23.10 3.85
C ARG A 100 3.41 -23.26 3.00
N ALA A 101 3.31 -23.10 1.67
CA ALA A 101 4.46 -23.18 0.78
C ALA A 101 5.49 -22.06 1.07
N LEU A 102 5.02 -20.82 1.27
CA LEU A 102 5.90 -19.70 1.62
C LEU A 102 6.57 -19.91 2.97
N LEU A 103 5.83 -20.40 3.98
CA LEU A 103 6.40 -20.74 5.29
C LEU A 103 7.44 -21.85 5.20
N GLN A 104 7.15 -22.93 4.45
CA GLN A 104 8.09 -24.03 4.25
C GLN A 104 9.37 -23.55 3.57
N ALA A 105 9.25 -22.75 2.50
CA ALA A 105 10.41 -22.19 1.79
C ALA A 105 11.23 -21.24 2.68
N SER A 106 10.56 -20.47 3.55
CA SER A 106 11.25 -19.63 4.54
C SER A 106 12.02 -20.47 5.57
N ARG A 107 11.42 -21.55 6.08
CA ARG A 107 12.04 -22.43 7.09
C ARG A 107 13.22 -23.23 6.52
N SER A 108 13.12 -23.67 5.27
CA SER A 108 14.20 -24.42 4.61
C SER A 108 15.36 -23.53 4.12
N GLY A 109 15.22 -22.20 4.20
CA GLY A 109 16.17 -21.25 3.66
C GLY A 109 16.12 -21.11 2.13
N ALA A 110 15.16 -21.76 1.46
CA ALA A 110 14.96 -21.61 0.02
C ALA A 110 14.43 -20.21 -0.35
N LEU A 111 13.80 -19.52 0.60
CA LEU A 111 13.34 -18.14 0.45
C LEU A 111 14.25 -17.20 1.26
N GLN A 112 15.05 -16.39 0.57
CA GLN A 112 15.89 -15.37 1.18
C GLN A 112 15.59 -13.97 0.60
N PRO A 113 15.36 -12.94 1.46
CA PRO A 113 15.12 -13.08 2.90
C PRO A 113 13.84 -13.89 3.18
N GLY A 114 13.82 -14.54 4.35
CA GLY A 114 12.66 -15.29 4.82
C GLY A 114 11.39 -14.43 4.89
N LEU A 115 10.23 -15.10 4.90
CA LEU A 115 8.93 -14.44 4.94
C LEU A 115 8.76 -13.69 6.27
N GLY A 116 8.76 -12.35 6.22
CA GLY A 116 8.56 -11.50 7.39
C GLY A 116 7.12 -11.00 7.55
N GLY A 117 6.35 -10.94 6.46
CA GLY A 117 4.96 -10.53 6.54
C GLY A 117 4.07 -10.99 5.39
N LEU A 118 2.77 -10.92 5.62
CA LEU A 118 1.72 -11.22 4.66
C LEU A 118 0.69 -10.09 4.68
N VAL A 119 0.26 -9.64 3.50
CA VAL A 119 -0.93 -8.81 3.35
C VAL A 119 -2.01 -9.64 2.67
N VAL A 120 -3.13 -9.82 3.36
CA VAL A 120 -4.24 -10.66 2.92
C VAL A 120 -5.27 -9.81 2.21
N LEU A 121 -5.50 -10.05 0.94
CA LEU A 121 -6.58 -9.44 0.17
C LEU A 121 -7.87 -10.19 0.46
N GLY A 122 -8.56 -9.79 1.53
CA GLY A 122 -9.87 -10.32 1.91
C GLY A 122 -10.97 -9.93 0.93
N THR A 123 -12.13 -10.58 1.06
CA THR A 123 -13.35 -10.26 0.31
C THR A 123 -14.17 -9.21 1.04
N GLY A 124 -14.90 -8.36 0.30
CA GLY A 124 -15.79 -7.34 0.89
C GLY A 124 -15.08 -6.45 1.92
N HIS A 125 -15.48 -6.58 3.19
CA HIS A 125 -14.89 -5.87 4.33
C HIS A 125 -13.62 -6.56 4.89
N GLY A 126 -12.88 -7.29 4.06
CA GLY A 126 -11.64 -7.96 4.46
C GLY A 126 -11.84 -9.37 5.05
N THR A 127 -12.99 -10.01 4.84
CA THR A 127 -13.22 -11.37 5.33
C THR A 127 -12.40 -12.40 4.56
N VAL A 128 -12.05 -13.50 5.22
CA VAL A 128 -11.12 -14.51 4.72
C VAL A 128 -11.76 -15.89 4.79
N HIS A 129 -11.47 -16.73 3.79
CA HIS A 129 -11.92 -18.12 3.78
C HIS A 129 -11.33 -18.88 4.97
N GLU A 130 -12.10 -19.75 5.63
CA GLU A 130 -11.69 -20.42 6.87
C GLU A 130 -10.41 -21.25 6.71
N ASP A 131 -10.27 -21.99 5.61
CA ASP A 131 -9.06 -22.79 5.34
C ASP A 131 -7.80 -21.93 5.11
N LEU A 132 -7.96 -20.74 4.55
CA LEU A 132 -6.88 -19.77 4.43
C LEU A 132 -6.57 -19.15 5.80
N GLN A 133 -7.59 -18.82 6.59
CA GLN A 133 -7.43 -18.29 7.94
C GLN A 133 -6.63 -19.25 8.83
N ALA A 134 -6.94 -20.55 8.80
CA ALA A 134 -6.20 -21.56 9.56
C ALA A 134 -4.69 -21.58 9.22
N ALA A 135 -4.31 -21.34 7.97
CA ALA A 135 -2.89 -21.24 7.60
C ALA A 135 -2.25 -19.90 7.97
N LEU A 136 -3.03 -18.81 7.98
CA LEU A 136 -2.56 -17.50 8.45
C LEU A 136 -2.28 -17.53 9.95
N ASP A 137 -3.13 -18.18 10.76
CA ASP A 137 -2.91 -18.37 12.20
C ASP A 137 -1.59 -19.11 12.48
N VAL A 138 -1.27 -20.12 11.65
CA VAL A 138 0.01 -20.83 11.69
C VAL A 138 1.19 -19.92 11.29
N ALA A 139 0.99 -19.02 10.32
CA ALA A 139 2.00 -18.05 9.92
C ALA A 139 2.30 -17.04 11.04
N GLU A 140 1.26 -16.50 11.67
CA GLU A 140 1.39 -15.58 12.82
C GLU A 140 2.10 -16.26 13.99
N SER A 141 1.72 -17.51 14.30
CA SER A 141 2.39 -18.32 15.32
C SER A 141 3.87 -18.58 15.01
N ALA A 142 4.26 -18.52 13.73
CA ALA A 142 5.65 -18.63 13.28
C ALA A 142 6.39 -17.28 13.23
N GLY A 143 5.77 -16.19 13.72
CA GLY A 143 6.36 -14.85 13.77
C GLY A 143 6.19 -14.03 12.49
N VAL A 144 5.40 -14.50 11.51
CA VAL A 144 5.09 -13.73 10.30
C VAL A 144 4.01 -12.71 10.63
N ARG A 145 4.26 -11.43 10.32
CA ARG A 145 3.25 -10.39 10.56
C ARG A 145 2.16 -10.41 9.49
N VAL A 146 0.92 -10.71 9.87
CA VAL A 146 -0.22 -10.73 8.95
C VAL A 146 -1.01 -9.42 9.07
N VAL A 147 -1.36 -8.83 7.93
CA VAL A 147 -2.18 -7.62 7.85
C VAL A 147 -3.33 -7.86 6.88
N TYR A 148 -4.55 -7.58 7.32
CA TYR A 148 -5.75 -7.76 6.50
C TYR A 148 -6.06 -6.49 5.70
N ALA A 149 -6.25 -6.67 4.41
CA ALA A 149 -6.70 -5.68 3.46
C ALA A 149 -7.97 -6.18 2.76
N SER A 150 -8.52 -5.36 1.86
CA SER A 150 -9.62 -5.77 0.99
C SER A 150 -9.23 -5.63 -0.47
N ARG A 151 -9.68 -6.58 -1.30
CA ARG A 151 -9.63 -6.43 -2.77
C ARG A 151 -10.67 -5.43 -3.30
N ALA A 152 -11.69 -5.11 -2.52
CA ALA A 152 -12.79 -4.24 -2.92
C ALA A 152 -12.50 -2.74 -2.70
N GLY A 153 -11.47 -2.40 -1.93
CA GLY A 153 -11.16 -1.00 -1.65
C GLY A 153 -10.15 -0.80 -0.52
N MET A 154 -10.02 0.45 -0.10
CA MET A 154 -9.11 0.86 0.96
C MET A 154 -9.83 0.77 2.32
N PRO A 155 -9.15 0.34 3.39
CA PRO A 155 -9.70 0.36 4.73
C PRO A 155 -9.94 1.82 5.18
N GLN A 156 -10.89 2.00 6.09
CA GLN A 156 -11.18 3.28 6.72
C GLN A 156 -10.79 3.21 8.20
N GLY A 157 -9.94 4.14 8.62
CA GLY A 157 -9.41 4.21 9.98
C GLY A 157 -8.24 3.27 10.28
N GLY A 158 -7.66 3.43 11.46
CA GLY A 158 -6.50 2.64 11.93
C GLY A 158 -5.18 2.99 11.23
N ALA A 159 -4.15 2.17 11.48
CA ALA A 159 -2.78 2.42 11.03
C ALA A 159 -2.56 2.34 9.51
N TYR A 160 -3.50 1.75 8.78
CA TYR A 160 -3.43 1.55 7.32
C TYR A 160 -4.52 2.31 6.56
N ASP A 161 -5.16 3.29 7.19
CA ASP A 161 -6.25 4.09 6.62
C ASP A 161 -5.91 4.62 5.21
N GLY A 162 -6.81 4.39 4.25
CA GLY A 162 -6.65 4.87 2.88
C GLY A 162 -5.58 4.14 2.06
N LEU A 163 -4.97 3.07 2.56
CA LEU A 163 -3.98 2.30 1.81
C LEU A 163 -4.60 1.05 1.19
N ASN A 164 -4.47 0.88 -0.13
CA ASN A 164 -4.78 -0.40 -0.77
C ASN A 164 -3.73 -1.48 -0.43
N ALA A 165 -4.00 -2.75 -0.73
CA ALA A 165 -3.14 -3.87 -0.35
C ALA A 165 -1.67 -3.73 -0.78
N VAL A 166 -1.40 -3.21 -1.99
CA VAL A 166 -0.03 -3.01 -2.48
C VAL A 166 0.71 -1.91 -1.70
N LYS A 167 0.00 -0.87 -1.25
CA LYS A 167 0.58 0.18 -0.39
C LYS A 167 0.76 -0.29 1.04
N ILE A 168 -0.18 -1.07 1.58
CA ILE A 168 -0.03 -1.73 2.88
C ILE A 168 1.22 -2.61 2.88
N ARG A 169 1.48 -3.34 1.80
CA ARG A 169 2.71 -4.13 1.66
C ARG A 169 3.97 -3.27 1.78
N VAL A 170 4.02 -2.13 1.10
CA VAL A 170 5.16 -1.19 1.21
C VAL A 170 5.30 -0.65 2.63
N ARG A 171 4.18 -0.25 3.26
CA ARG A 171 4.16 0.21 4.65
C ARG A 171 4.68 -0.86 5.61
N LEU A 172 4.21 -2.10 5.48
CA LEU A 172 4.63 -3.23 6.30
C LEU A 172 6.11 -3.57 6.09
N MET A 173 6.62 -3.49 4.86
CA MET A 173 8.06 -3.65 4.60
C MET A 173 8.90 -2.61 5.37
N LEU A 174 8.46 -1.35 5.39
CA LEU A 174 9.15 -0.29 6.15
C LEU A 174 9.04 -0.48 7.66
N GLU A 175 7.89 -0.93 8.17
CA GLU A 175 7.67 -1.20 9.59
C GLU A 175 8.55 -2.35 10.10
N LEU A 176 8.61 -3.46 9.36
CA LEU A 176 9.48 -4.59 9.69
C LEU A 176 10.97 -4.20 9.63
N ALA A 177 11.36 -3.39 8.64
CA ALA A 177 12.73 -2.90 8.52
C ALA A 177 13.14 -1.98 9.68
N ALA A 178 12.19 -1.21 10.23
CA ALA A 178 12.43 -0.34 11.38
C ALA A 178 12.56 -1.13 12.69
N GLN A 179 11.79 -2.21 12.85
CA GLN A 179 11.86 -3.09 14.02
C GLN A 179 13.18 -3.87 14.11
N ALA A 180 13.74 -4.29 12.98
CA ALA A 180 15.02 -5.01 12.94
C ALA A 180 16.25 -4.18 13.35
N LYS A 181 16.09 -2.86 13.57
CA LYS A 181 17.17 -1.95 13.99
C LYS A 181 17.15 -1.62 15.49
N GLY A 182 16.08 -1.99 16.21
CA GLY A 182 15.92 -1.76 17.66
C GLY A 182 16.21 -3.03 18.44
#